data_AF-A0A6L8EMF3-F1
#
_entry.id   AF-A0A6L8EMF3-F1
#
_cell.length_a   1.000
_cell.length_b   1.000
_cell.length_c   1.000
_cell.angle_alpha   90.00
_cell.angle_beta   90.00
_cell.angle_gamma   90.00
#
_symmetry.space_group_name_H-M   'P 1'
#
loop_
_entity.id
_entity.type
_entity.pdbx_description
1 polymer ?
#
loop_
_entity_poly.entity_id
_entity_poly.type
_entity_poly.pdbx_seq_one_letter_code
_entity_poly.pdbx_strand_id
1 'polypeptide(L)'
;MTGIFRYGTRRLLAGAVAILAFCFTAQAFSAPLEIQSYMAKNSGIAELSVIILGEQEAVLIDAQWKPSDAENVARMIADSGRKLTHILITHGHPDHYWGLGTILETFPAAKVLAREGIRAEIANQFAAKWIHWQPLMGDDMPLTPVVPDVLEGDRILLEGKEIRVIDLPPNEVENSVVFYVPSAQALIAGDLIFSKMHAYFADLNNPSGWIEALQLMKTIGPVRTVYPGHGPVGDAGLIDETIHYMEVYRSYARPGVPLPEIVAGMTRDFPDYDGEIILWWTRGPGFGIFGPRTQGVPERLLAQLPPHLVGPAPGCSGANKALVEKLFNQGFSGGNLDILDEVMSKDIHFDDPMFPPGLEGIKALVKKNNDSFEGWHFKMHDVLCDGDKVIVRWTGYGRHVVSFMGETPTRNDIELNGISIYQVEAGRIVADWVIPDNLGFLMQIGVLEPVDMTGAPENHAAGGQ
;
A
#
# COMPACT_ATOMS: atom_id res chain seq x y z
N MET A 1 -8.28 -66.54 99.07
CA MET A 1 -7.38 -65.48 99.58
C MET A 1 -5.98 -65.76 99.08
N THR A 2 -5.24 -64.68 98.78
CA THR A 2 -3.78 -64.59 98.55
C THR A 2 -3.16 -65.34 97.35
N GLY A 3 -2.69 -64.56 96.37
CA GLY A 3 -1.85 -65.02 95.26
C GLY A 3 -0.35 -64.98 95.59
N ILE A 4 0.49 -65.29 94.59
CA ILE A 4 1.95 -65.02 94.51
C ILE A 4 2.42 -65.23 93.03
N PHE A 5 3.08 -64.20 92.47
CA PHE A 5 4.21 -64.14 91.49
C PHE A 5 4.17 -65.00 90.18
N ARG A 6 4.67 -64.63 88.98
CA ARG A 6 5.76 -63.72 88.54
C ARG A 6 5.83 -63.69 86.98
N TYR A 7 6.63 -62.74 86.45
CA TYR A 7 7.19 -62.60 85.07
C TYR A 7 6.25 -62.06 83.98
N GLY A 8 6.65 -61.18 83.06
CA GLY A 8 7.95 -60.60 82.73
C GLY A 8 7.84 -59.96 81.33
N THR A 9 8.20 -58.69 81.24
CA THR A 9 8.64 -57.91 80.05
C THR A 9 8.21 -58.36 78.64
N ARG A 10 7.38 -57.54 77.98
CA ARG A 10 7.41 -57.36 76.51
C ARG A 10 7.60 -55.88 76.17
N ARG A 11 8.67 -55.61 75.42
CA ARG A 11 9.01 -54.31 74.82
C ARG A 11 7.92 -53.88 73.84
N LEU A 12 7.42 -52.66 73.97
CA LEU A 12 6.62 -51.99 72.95
C LEU A 12 7.57 -51.30 71.97
N LEU A 13 7.59 -51.76 70.71
CA LEU A 13 8.14 -51.01 69.58
C LEU A 13 7.10 -49.97 69.16
N ALA A 14 7.40 -48.70 69.39
CA ALA A 14 6.65 -47.58 68.82
C ALA A 14 7.04 -47.45 67.34
N GLY A 15 6.16 -47.87 66.43
CA GLY A 15 6.24 -47.52 65.02
C GLY A 15 5.67 -46.12 64.82
N ALA A 16 6.53 -45.14 64.51
CA ALA A 16 6.11 -43.83 64.06
C ALA A 16 5.66 -43.93 62.59
N VAL A 17 4.36 -43.82 62.33
CA VAL A 17 3.82 -43.60 60.98
C VAL A 17 3.86 -42.10 60.72
N ALA A 18 4.82 -41.67 59.91
CA ALA A 18 4.85 -40.31 59.37
C ALA A 18 3.80 -40.23 58.25
N ILE A 19 2.67 -39.57 58.52
CA ILE A 19 1.72 -39.16 57.48
C ILE A 19 2.33 -37.95 56.77
N LEU A 20 2.98 -38.20 55.63
CA LEU A 20 3.30 -37.16 54.66
C LEU A 20 1.98 -36.64 54.08
N ALA A 21 1.52 -35.50 54.57
CA ALA A 21 0.50 -34.72 53.90
C ALA A 21 1.09 -34.17 52.60
N PHE A 22 0.87 -34.87 51.49
CA PHE A 22 1.04 -34.29 50.16
C PHE A 22 -0.04 -33.23 49.98
N CYS A 23 0.30 -31.97 50.24
CA CYS A 23 -0.44 -30.84 49.69
C CYS A 23 -0.26 -30.90 48.16
N PHE A 24 -1.16 -31.58 47.47
CA PHE A 24 -1.41 -31.27 46.07
C PHE A 24 -1.94 -29.84 46.03
N THR A 25 -1.07 -28.87 45.75
CA THR A 25 -1.53 -27.63 45.16
C THR A 25 -2.11 -28.02 43.80
N ALA A 26 -3.44 -28.13 43.73
CA ALA A 26 -4.12 -28.15 42.46
C ALA A 26 -3.71 -26.84 41.76
N GLN A 27 -2.80 -26.94 40.81
CA GLN A 27 -2.51 -25.86 39.89
C GLN A 27 -3.82 -25.69 39.14
N ALA A 28 -4.61 -24.67 39.51
CA ALA A 28 -5.84 -24.36 38.83
C ALA A 28 -5.46 -24.11 37.37
N PHE A 29 -5.80 -25.06 36.49
CA PHE A 29 -5.73 -24.84 35.07
C PHE A 29 -6.73 -23.75 34.76
N SER A 30 -6.26 -22.50 34.69
CA SER A 30 -7.09 -21.39 34.25
C SER A 30 -7.54 -21.68 32.82
N ALA A 31 -8.84 -21.50 32.55
CA ALA A 31 -9.43 -21.80 31.25
C ALA A 31 -8.67 -21.05 30.13
N PRO A 32 -8.54 -21.62 28.93
CA PRO A 32 -8.02 -20.90 27.77
C PRO A 32 -8.65 -19.51 27.62
N LEU A 33 -7.88 -18.53 27.13
CA LEU A 33 -8.47 -17.27 26.66
C LEU A 33 -9.52 -17.56 25.59
N GLU A 34 -10.67 -16.90 25.68
CA GLU A 34 -11.69 -16.95 24.66
C GLU A 34 -11.29 -16.01 23.52
N ILE A 35 -11.54 -16.41 22.27
CA ILE A 35 -11.23 -15.60 21.10
C ILE A 35 -12.47 -15.48 20.23
N GLN A 36 -12.86 -14.25 19.95
CA GLN A 36 -13.90 -13.88 19.00
C GLN A 36 -13.27 -13.12 17.84
N SER A 37 -13.93 -13.12 16.69
CA SER A 37 -13.48 -12.37 15.52
C SER A 37 -14.65 -11.70 14.81
N TYR A 38 -14.40 -10.52 14.27
CA TYR A 38 -15.28 -9.83 13.34
C TYR A 38 -14.63 -9.83 11.96
N MET A 39 -15.38 -10.25 10.94
CA MET A 39 -14.94 -10.21 9.55
C MET A 39 -15.87 -9.27 8.78
N ALA A 40 -15.33 -8.23 8.16
CA ALA A 40 -16.11 -7.24 7.42
C ALA A 40 -16.70 -7.84 6.14
N LYS A 41 -17.99 -8.18 6.16
CA LYS A 41 -18.64 -8.82 4.99
C LYS A 41 -18.88 -7.87 3.82
N ASN A 42 -18.92 -6.57 4.09
CA ASN A 42 -19.29 -5.53 3.11
C ASN A 42 -18.12 -4.59 2.76
N SER A 43 -16.90 -4.90 3.22
CA SER A 43 -15.70 -4.11 2.87
C SER A 43 -15.22 -4.39 1.45
N GLY A 44 -15.50 -5.59 0.93
CA GLY A 44 -15.00 -6.07 -0.36
C GLY A 44 -13.66 -6.82 -0.26
N ILE A 45 -13.00 -6.78 0.90
CA ILE A 45 -11.74 -7.48 1.17
C ILE A 45 -11.80 -8.41 2.39
N ALA A 46 -12.91 -8.43 3.13
CA ALA A 46 -13.15 -9.35 4.24
C ALA A 46 -12.04 -9.40 5.30
N GLU A 47 -11.54 -8.23 5.69
CA GLU A 47 -10.56 -8.04 6.76
C GLU A 47 -11.10 -8.48 8.13
N LEU A 48 -10.19 -8.92 9.01
CA LEU A 48 -10.52 -9.45 10.34
C LEU A 48 -9.98 -8.56 11.47
N SER A 49 -10.81 -8.39 12.49
CA SER A 49 -10.42 -7.93 13.83
C SER A 49 -10.63 -9.06 14.82
N VAL A 50 -9.64 -9.31 15.68
CA VAL A 50 -9.69 -10.41 16.65
C VAL A 50 -9.74 -9.87 18.07
N ILE A 51 -10.73 -10.32 18.84
CA ILE A 51 -10.94 -9.94 20.24
C ILE A 51 -10.54 -11.13 21.11
N ILE A 52 -9.51 -10.94 21.92
CA ILE A 52 -9.04 -11.91 22.91
C ILE A 52 -9.61 -11.52 24.27
N LEU A 53 -10.40 -12.40 24.86
CA LEU A 53 -11.16 -12.16 26.08
C LEU A 53 -10.58 -12.96 27.25
N GLY A 54 -10.27 -12.24 28.33
CA GLY A 54 -10.10 -12.78 29.67
C GLY A 54 -11.42 -12.82 30.44
N GLU A 55 -11.32 -13.02 31.74
CA GLU A 55 -12.45 -13.00 32.67
C GLU A 55 -13.01 -11.57 32.84
N GLN A 56 -12.13 -10.56 32.87
CA GLN A 56 -12.45 -9.15 33.15
C GLN A 56 -11.90 -8.20 32.08
N GLU A 57 -10.80 -8.56 31.43
CA GLU A 57 -10.10 -7.71 30.46
C GLU A 57 -10.16 -8.27 29.04
N ALA A 58 -9.96 -7.41 28.05
CA ALA A 58 -9.91 -7.76 26.64
C ALA A 58 -8.70 -7.10 25.94
N VAL A 59 -8.21 -7.75 24.89
CA VAL A 59 -7.24 -7.23 23.94
C VAL A 59 -7.84 -7.34 22.54
N LEU A 60 -7.76 -6.26 21.77
CA LEU A 60 -8.13 -6.23 20.36
C LEU A 60 -6.87 -6.35 19.50
N ILE A 61 -6.93 -7.11 18.41
CA ILE A 61 -5.93 -7.13 17.35
C ILE A 61 -6.59 -6.63 16.07
N ASP A 62 -6.01 -5.57 15.50
CA ASP A 62 -6.45 -4.83 14.32
C ASP A 62 -7.85 -4.19 14.45
N ALA A 63 -8.07 -3.07 13.77
CA ALA A 63 -9.19 -2.16 14.02
C ALA A 63 -10.05 -1.85 12.79
N GLN A 64 -10.07 -2.75 11.80
CA GLN A 64 -10.85 -2.64 10.55
C GLN A 64 -10.44 -1.48 9.64
N TRP A 65 -10.89 -1.58 8.38
CA TRP A 65 -10.65 -0.57 7.36
C TRP A 65 -11.58 0.62 7.45
N LYS A 66 -12.86 0.34 7.66
CA LYS A 66 -13.91 1.35 7.72
C LYS A 66 -14.26 1.67 9.16
N PRO A 67 -14.37 2.96 9.52
CA PRO A 67 -14.98 3.39 10.77
C PRO A 67 -16.32 2.70 11.06
N SER A 68 -17.17 2.50 10.06
CA SER A 68 -18.47 1.83 10.22
C SER A 68 -18.38 0.34 10.62
N ASP A 69 -17.38 -0.39 10.12
CA ASP A 69 -17.12 -1.78 10.51
C ASP A 69 -16.51 -1.84 11.92
N ALA A 70 -15.65 -0.88 12.27
CA ALA A 70 -15.09 -0.73 13.61
C ALA A 70 -16.15 -0.47 14.69
N GLU A 71 -17.26 0.21 14.38
CA GLU A 71 -18.40 0.34 15.31
C GLU A 71 -18.97 -1.01 15.75
N ASN A 72 -18.99 -1.99 14.85
CA ASN A 72 -19.46 -3.34 15.17
C ASN A 72 -18.49 -4.07 16.09
N VAL A 73 -17.18 -3.90 15.87
CA VAL A 73 -16.13 -4.42 16.75
C VAL A 73 -16.25 -3.79 18.14
N ALA A 74 -16.41 -2.47 18.22
CA ALA A 74 -16.59 -1.77 19.49
C ALA A 74 -17.82 -2.29 20.26
N ARG A 75 -18.92 -2.56 19.54
CA ARG A 75 -20.14 -3.14 20.12
C ARG A 75 -19.90 -4.56 20.65
N MET A 76 -19.21 -5.43 19.91
CA MET A 76 -18.87 -6.78 20.38
C MET A 76 -18.03 -6.74 21.66
N ILE A 77 -17.06 -5.83 21.75
CA ILE A 77 -16.26 -5.64 22.96
C ILE A 77 -17.13 -5.14 24.12
N ALA A 78 -18.01 -4.16 23.88
CA ALA A 78 -18.90 -3.62 24.90
C ALA A 78 -19.88 -4.68 25.42
N ASP A 79 -20.49 -5.46 24.52
CA ASP A 79 -21.42 -6.56 24.84
C ASP A 79 -20.75 -7.70 25.61
N SER A 80 -19.44 -7.88 25.43
CA SER A 80 -18.67 -8.80 26.26
C SER A 80 -18.63 -8.35 27.73
N GLY A 81 -18.76 -7.06 28.03
CA GLY A 81 -18.62 -6.51 29.38
C GLY A 81 -17.18 -6.54 29.93
N ARG A 82 -16.18 -6.88 29.11
CA ARG A 82 -14.76 -6.84 29.48
C ARG A 82 -14.18 -5.45 29.22
N LYS A 83 -13.22 -5.06 30.05
CA LYS A 83 -12.46 -3.82 29.86
C LYS A 83 -11.41 -4.00 28.76
N LEU A 84 -11.52 -3.25 27.67
CA LEU A 84 -10.47 -3.19 26.66
C LEU A 84 -9.23 -2.50 27.24
N THR A 85 -8.11 -3.23 27.31
CA THR A 85 -6.85 -2.70 27.86
C THR A 85 -5.86 -2.32 26.76
N HIS A 86 -5.77 -3.14 25.72
CA HIS A 86 -4.82 -2.97 24.62
C HIS A 86 -5.50 -3.18 23.26
N ILE A 87 -5.05 -2.42 22.27
CA ILE A 87 -5.31 -2.63 20.85
C ILE A 87 -3.94 -2.83 20.20
N LEU A 88 -3.70 -3.98 19.58
CA LEU A 88 -2.44 -4.34 18.97
C LEU A 88 -2.58 -4.33 17.45
N ILE A 89 -1.59 -3.79 16.74
CA ILE A 89 -1.61 -3.70 15.28
C ILE A 89 -0.60 -4.68 14.68
N THR A 90 -1.07 -5.51 13.74
CA THR A 90 -0.24 -6.51 13.06
C THR A 90 0.76 -5.88 12.08
N HIS A 91 0.32 -4.86 11.32
CA HIS A 91 1.14 -4.17 10.33
C HIS A 91 0.53 -2.84 9.84
N GLY A 92 1.25 -2.10 8.97
CA GLY A 92 0.96 -0.71 8.59
C GLY A 92 -0.10 -0.50 7.51
N HIS A 93 -0.93 -1.51 7.21
CA HIS A 93 -1.98 -1.41 6.20
C HIS A 93 -3.28 -0.76 6.71
N PRO A 94 -3.91 0.13 5.92
CA PRO A 94 -5.12 0.88 6.30
C PRO A 94 -6.20 0.06 7.00
N ASP A 95 -6.46 -1.12 6.47
CA ASP A 95 -7.49 -2.07 6.89
C ASP A 95 -7.27 -2.69 8.26
N HIS A 96 -6.12 -2.45 8.87
CA HIS A 96 -5.78 -2.91 10.21
C HIS A 96 -5.82 -1.80 11.26
N TYR A 97 -5.86 -0.52 10.89
CA TYR A 97 -5.76 0.57 11.88
C TYR A 97 -6.68 1.78 11.63
N TRP A 98 -7.37 1.88 10.50
CA TRP A 98 -8.18 3.07 10.20
C TRP A 98 -9.41 3.24 11.08
N GLY A 99 -10.00 2.15 11.56
CA GLY A 99 -11.08 2.23 12.54
C GLY A 99 -10.65 2.50 13.99
N LEU A 100 -9.35 2.70 14.27
CA LEU A 100 -8.85 2.98 15.63
C LEU A 100 -9.57 4.15 16.30
N GLY A 101 -9.83 5.23 15.57
CA GLY A 101 -10.55 6.40 16.09
C GLY A 101 -11.91 6.01 16.67
N THR A 102 -12.69 5.26 15.91
CA THR A 102 -14.01 4.75 16.31
C THR A 102 -13.93 3.88 17.56
N ILE A 103 -12.94 2.97 17.66
CA ILE A 103 -12.78 2.13 18.84
C ILE A 103 -12.46 2.99 20.08
N LEU A 104 -11.58 3.99 19.92
CA LEU A 104 -11.13 4.84 21.03
C LEU A 104 -12.20 5.82 21.52
N GLU A 105 -13.20 6.17 20.69
CA GLU A 105 -14.38 6.91 21.15
C GLU A 105 -15.15 6.14 22.23
N THR A 106 -15.23 4.81 22.09
CA THR A 106 -15.89 3.93 23.07
C THR A 106 -14.96 3.52 24.21
N PHE A 107 -13.67 3.31 23.91
CA PHE A 107 -12.67 2.81 24.87
C PHE A 107 -11.45 3.74 24.97
N PRO A 108 -11.61 4.98 25.49
CA PRO A 108 -10.54 5.99 25.46
C PRO A 108 -9.33 5.67 26.34
N ALA A 109 -9.44 4.67 27.23
CA ALA A 109 -8.35 4.23 28.09
C ALA A 109 -7.53 3.07 27.51
N ALA A 110 -7.95 2.50 26.36
CA ALA A 110 -7.22 1.41 25.71
C ALA A 110 -5.90 1.92 25.13
N LYS A 111 -4.82 1.15 25.31
CA LYS A 111 -3.50 1.48 24.76
C LYS A 111 -3.37 0.90 23.35
N VAL A 112 -3.11 1.75 22.36
CA VAL A 112 -2.82 1.29 21.00
C VAL A 112 -1.33 1.05 20.86
N LEU A 113 -0.91 -0.17 20.53
CA LEU A 113 0.49 -0.58 20.48
C LEU A 113 0.85 -1.25 19.15
N ALA A 114 2.01 -0.91 18.59
CA ALA A 114 2.58 -1.55 17.41
C ALA A 114 4.13 -1.56 17.48
N ARG A 115 4.80 -2.42 16.71
CA ARG A 115 6.27 -2.33 16.57
C ARG A 115 6.68 -0.98 15.99
N GLU A 116 7.88 -0.52 16.31
CA GLU A 116 8.36 0.80 15.85
C GLU A 116 8.36 0.92 14.32
N GLY A 117 8.73 -0.14 13.59
CA GLY A 117 8.64 -0.15 12.12
C GLY A 117 7.22 0.09 11.61
N ILE A 118 6.23 -0.59 12.20
CA ILE A 118 4.80 -0.44 11.89
C ILE A 118 4.30 0.96 12.25
N ARG A 119 4.64 1.45 13.44
CA ARG A 119 4.30 2.80 13.90
C ARG A 119 4.85 3.87 12.95
N ALA A 120 6.12 3.74 12.56
CA ALA A 120 6.77 4.67 11.64
C ALA A 120 6.11 4.64 10.25
N GLU A 121 5.75 3.44 9.76
CA GLU A 121 5.02 3.30 8.50
C GLU A 121 3.67 4.02 8.54
N ILE A 122 2.86 3.78 9.59
CA ILE A 122 1.57 4.45 9.79
C ILE A 122 1.74 5.98 9.81
N ALA A 123 2.69 6.49 10.59
CA ALA A 123 2.92 7.92 10.73
C ALA A 123 3.36 8.58 9.41
N ASN A 124 4.19 7.90 8.63
CA ASN A 124 4.79 8.48 7.42
C ASN A 124 3.92 8.29 6.16
N GLN A 125 3.11 7.24 6.10
CA GLN A 125 2.38 6.87 4.89
C GLN A 125 0.88 7.20 4.93
N PHE A 126 0.32 7.59 6.09
CA PHE A 126 -1.11 7.85 6.22
C PHE A 126 -1.66 8.78 5.13
N ALA A 127 -1.05 9.96 4.93
CA ALA A 127 -1.56 10.93 3.96
C ALA A 127 -1.55 10.39 2.52
N ALA A 128 -0.50 9.67 2.14
CA ALA A 128 -0.38 9.06 0.82
C ALA A 128 -1.43 7.94 0.63
N LYS A 129 -1.57 7.05 1.61
CA LYS A 129 -2.56 5.97 1.61
C LYS A 129 -4.00 6.51 1.65
N TRP A 130 -4.23 7.62 2.36
CA TRP A 130 -5.52 8.29 2.40
C TRP A 130 -5.94 8.81 1.01
N ILE A 131 -5.08 9.58 0.34
CA ILE A 131 -5.32 10.06 -1.03
C ILE A 131 -5.52 8.88 -1.98
N HIS A 132 -4.70 7.84 -1.80
CA HIS A 132 -4.73 6.68 -2.66
C HIS A 132 -6.07 5.92 -2.60
N TRP A 133 -6.62 5.70 -1.41
CA TRP A 133 -7.82 4.88 -1.23
C TRP A 133 -9.13 5.68 -1.21
N GLN A 134 -9.08 7.00 -1.05
CA GLN A 134 -10.28 7.86 -1.05
C GLN A 134 -11.18 7.67 -2.29
N PRO A 135 -10.66 7.53 -3.52
CA PRO A 135 -11.49 7.21 -4.67
C PRO A 135 -12.25 5.89 -4.55
N LEU A 136 -11.70 4.87 -3.89
CA LEU A 136 -12.37 3.59 -3.71
C LEU A 136 -13.39 3.62 -2.57
N MET A 137 -13.05 4.30 -1.48
CA MET A 137 -13.77 4.19 -0.21
C MET A 137 -14.80 5.32 0.04
N GLY A 138 -14.67 6.46 -0.63
CA GLY A 138 -15.51 7.62 -0.36
C GLY A 138 -15.27 8.21 1.02
N ASP A 139 -16.35 8.58 1.72
CA ASP A 139 -16.28 9.34 2.97
C ASP A 139 -16.13 8.46 4.24
N ASP A 140 -16.23 7.13 4.13
CA ASP A 140 -16.10 6.20 5.27
C ASP A 140 -14.62 5.89 5.57
N MET A 141 -13.88 6.95 5.89
CA MET A 141 -12.44 6.94 6.14
C MET A 141 -12.09 7.89 7.30
N PRO A 142 -11.03 7.60 8.08
CA PRO A 142 -10.58 8.51 9.12
C PRO A 142 -10.00 9.81 8.54
N LEU A 143 -10.26 10.95 9.18
CA LEU A 143 -9.68 12.24 8.77
C LEU A 143 -8.25 12.45 9.26
N THR A 144 -7.88 11.79 10.36
CA THR A 144 -6.55 11.89 10.98
C THR A 144 -6.07 10.51 11.43
N PRO A 145 -4.76 10.22 11.36
CA PRO A 145 -4.24 8.95 11.85
C PRO A 145 -4.29 8.88 13.37
N VAL A 146 -4.62 7.71 13.90
CA VAL A 146 -4.23 7.32 15.26
C VAL A 146 -2.88 6.62 15.13
N VAL A 147 -1.81 7.25 15.61
CA VAL A 147 -0.47 6.66 15.61
C VAL A 147 -0.29 5.84 16.88
N PRO A 148 -0.02 4.52 16.79
CA PRO A 148 0.21 3.68 17.97
C PRO A 148 1.43 4.13 18.80
N ASP A 149 1.42 3.80 20.09
CA ASP A 149 2.63 3.79 20.90
C ASP A 149 3.49 2.56 20.57
N VAL A 150 4.76 2.59 20.98
CA VAL A 150 5.69 1.48 20.72
C VAL A 150 5.37 0.28 21.62
N LEU A 151 5.16 -0.86 20.98
CA LEU A 151 5.08 -2.17 21.62
C LEU A 151 6.48 -2.70 21.92
N GLU A 152 6.88 -2.66 23.18
CA GLU A 152 8.12 -3.29 23.67
C GLU A 152 7.90 -4.75 24.10
N GLY A 153 8.94 -5.58 23.99
CA GLY A 153 8.95 -6.97 24.45
C GLY A 153 8.31 -7.97 23.48
N ASP A 154 8.26 -9.24 23.88
CA ASP A 154 7.84 -10.39 23.04
C ASP A 154 6.46 -10.93 23.41
N ARG A 155 5.75 -10.26 24.34
CA ARG A 155 4.43 -10.70 24.82
C ARG A 155 3.65 -9.60 25.51
N ILE A 156 2.32 -9.73 25.46
CA ILE A 156 1.36 -9.08 26.34
C ILE A 156 0.79 -10.11 27.30
N LEU A 157 0.59 -9.73 28.57
CA LEU A 157 -0.11 -10.56 29.54
C LEU A 157 -1.56 -10.12 29.65
N LEU A 158 -2.49 -11.03 29.36
CA LEU A 158 -3.91 -10.86 29.64
C LEU A 158 -4.25 -11.77 30.82
N GLU A 159 -4.39 -11.17 32.00
CA GLU A 159 -4.71 -11.88 33.25
C GLU A 159 -3.76 -13.06 33.55
N GLY A 160 -2.46 -12.84 33.29
CA GLY A 160 -1.40 -13.82 33.51
C GLY A 160 -1.22 -14.85 32.40
N LYS A 161 -2.03 -14.82 31.33
CA LYS A 161 -1.84 -15.64 30.13
C LYS A 161 -1.12 -14.84 29.05
N GLU A 162 -0.19 -15.50 28.36
CA GLU A 162 0.63 -14.86 27.32
C GLU A 162 -0.15 -14.72 26.00
N ILE A 163 -0.05 -13.55 25.40
CA ILE A 163 -0.25 -13.29 23.98
C ILE A 163 1.14 -12.97 23.44
N ARG A 164 1.75 -13.90 22.71
CA ARG A 164 3.12 -13.75 22.20
C ARG A 164 3.10 -12.92 20.92
N VAL A 165 4.11 -12.08 20.78
CA VAL A 165 4.33 -11.23 19.61
C VAL A 165 5.54 -11.76 18.88
N ILE A 166 5.35 -12.15 17.61
CA ILE A 166 6.39 -12.78 16.81
C ILE A 166 6.64 -11.90 15.61
N ASP A 167 7.83 -11.30 15.58
CA ASP A 167 8.31 -10.51 14.45
C ASP A 167 8.58 -11.41 13.25
N LEU A 168 8.11 -11.01 12.08
CA LEU A 168 8.29 -11.76 10.83
C LEU A 168 9.44 -11.19 10.01
N PRO A 169 10.15 -12.03 9.23
CA PRO A 169 10.97 -11.51 8.13
C PRO A 169 10.08 -10.82 7.08
N PRO A 170 10.61 -9.92 6.24
CA PRO A 170 9.84 -9.22 5.21
C PRO A 170 9.03 -10.19 4.34
N ASN A 171 7.72 -9.94 4.22
CA ASN A 171 6.76 -10.83 3.58
C ASN A 171 5.83 -10.03 2.65
N GLU A 172 4.54 -9.98 2.97
CA GLU A 172 3.54 -9.15 2.32
C GLU A 172 3.97 -7.66 2.39
N VAL A 173 4.37 -7.23 3.59
CA VAL A 173 4.99 -5.94 3.91
C VAL A 173 6.38 -6.10 4.53
N GLU A 174 7.12 -4.99 4.64
CA GLU A 174 8.44 -4.93 5.27
C GLU A 174 8.39 -5.18 6.78
N ASN A 175 7.39 -4.62 7.47
CA ASN A 175 7.27 -4.72 8.92
C ASN A 175 5.91 -5.31 9.30
N SER A 176 5.90 -6.56 9.73
CA SER A 176 4.70 -7.20 10.26
C SER A 176 5.01 -8.13 11.43
N VAL A 177 3.99 -8.34 12.26
CA VAL A 177 4.01 -9.30 13.35
C VAL A 177 2.80 -10.22 13.27
N VAL A 178 2.93 -11.42 13.82
CA VAL A 178 1.78 -12.25 14.20
C VAL A 178 1.63 -12.28 15.71
N PHE A 179 0.41 -12.59 16.15
CA PHE A 179 0.14 -12.87 17.56
C PHE A 179 -0.19 -14.34 17.74
N TYR A 180 0.49 -15.00 18.67
CA TYR A 180 0.22 -16.40 19.03
C TYR A 180 -0.28 -16.47 20.47
N VAL A 181 -1.41 -17.14 20.68
CA VAL A 181 -2.06 -17.31 21.99
C VAL A 181 -1.93 -18.78 22.42
N PRO A 182 -0.89 -19.15 23.20
CA PRO A 182 -0.62 -20.55 23.52
C PRO A 182 -1.77 -21.23 24.27
N SER A 183 -2.46 -20.50 25.17
CA SER A 183 -3.56 -21.07 25.94
C SER A 183 -4.73 -21.50 25.06
N ALA A 184 -4.93 -20.84 23.91
CA ALA A 184 -6.01 -21.12 22.96
C ALA A 184 -5.53 -21.91 21.72
N GLN A 185 -4.21 -22.10 21.58
CA GLN A 185 -3.57 -22.66 20.38
C GLN A 185 -3.97 -21.90 19.10
N ALA A 186 -4.02 -20.57 19.20
CA ALA A 186 -4.52 -19.70 18.15
C ALA A 186 -3.41 -18.82 17.57
N LEU A 187 -3.37 -18.73 16.24
CA LEU A 187 -2.51 -17.82 15.49
C LEU A 187 -3.38 -16.72 14.88
N ILE A 188 -3.06 -15.47 15.16
CA ILE A 188 -3.61 -14.30 14.49
C ILE A 188 -2.55 -13.82 13.51
N ALA A 189 -2.81 -14.06 12.23
CA ALA A 189 -1.77 -14.04 11.20
C ALA A 189 -1.62 -12.68 10.50
N GLY A 190 -2.61 -11.78 10.63
CA GLY A 190 -2.70 -10.62 9.74
C GLY A 190 -2.58 -11.04 8.27
N ASP A 191 -2.00 -10.19 7.45
CA ASP A 191 -1.88 -10.44 6.02
C ASP A 191 -0.81 -11.47 5.66
N LEU A 192 -0.21 -12.14 6.65
CA LEU A 192 0.57 -13.34 6.36
C LEU A 192 -0.29 -14.44 5.71
N ILE A 193 -1.60 -14.49 6.00
CA ILE A 193 -2.53 -15.50 5.47
C ILE A 193 -3.81 -14.85 4.97
N PHE A 194 -4.14 -15.13 3.71
CA PHE A 194 -5.43 -14.85 3.07
C PHE A 194 -6.18 -16.18 2.89
N SER A 195 -7.28 -16.36 3.62
CA SER A 195 -8.05 -17.60 3.60
C SER A 195 -9.12 -17.54 2.53
N LYS A 196 -9.08 -18.44 1.54
CA LYS A 196 -10.03 -18.46 0.40
C LYS A 196 -10.18 -17.11 -0.30
N MET A 197 -9.10 -16.33 -0.32
CA MET A 197 -9.03 -15.01 -0.93
C MET A 197 -7.69 -14.85 -1.64
N HIS A 198 -7.69 -14.12 -2.74
CA HIS A 198 -6.46 -13.77 -3.42
C HIS A 198 -5.62 -12.79 -2.59
N ALA A 199 -4.32 -13.06 -2.48
CA ALA A 199 -3.38 -12.26 -1.71
C ALA A 199 -2.98 -10.95 -2.41
N TYR A 200 -2.69 -9.94 -1.59
CA TYR A 200 -2.14 -8.65 -2.02
C TYR A 200 -0.61 -8.71 -2.13
N PHE A 201 -0.05 -8.18 -3.21
CA PHE A 201 1.41 -8.21 -3.48
C PHE A 201 1.97 -6.83 -3.82
N ALA A 202 1.20 -5.76 -3.66
CA ALA A 202 1.56 -4.46 -4.22
C ALA A 202 2.74 -3.78 -3.50
N ASP A 203 3.02 -4.15 -2.25
CA ASP A 203 4.07 -3.54 -1.45
C ASP A 203 5.45 -4.14 -1.79
N LEU A 204 5.78 -5.32 -1.23
CA LEU A 204 7.09 -5.93 -1.49
C LEU A 204 7.13 -6.88 -2.69
N ASN A 205 6.00 -7.46 -3.09
CA ASN A 205 5.90 -8.54 -4.08
C ASN A 205 6.97 -9.64 -3.84
N ASN A 206 7.12 -10.11 -2.60
CA ASN A 206 8.18 -11.01 -2.15
C ASN A 206 7.65 -12.41 -1.74
N PRO A 207 7.22 -13.26 -2.69
CA PRO A 207 6.68 -14.58 -2.34
C PRO A 207 7.70 -15.50 -1.64
N SER A 208 9.01 -15.30 -1.85
CA SER A 208 10.04 -16.12 -1.20
C SER A 208 10.17 -15.80 0.30
N GLY A 209 10.23 -14.51 0.67
CA GLY A 209 10.23 -14.09 2.08
C GLY A 209 8.92 -14.42 2.77
N TRP A 210 7.80 -14.35 2.04
CA TRP A 210 6.49 -14.77 2.54
C TRP A 210 6.45 -16.27 2.88
N ILE A 211 7.00 -17.13 2.02
CA ILE A 211 7.14 -18.56 2.31
C ILE A 211 8.03 -18.78 3.54
N GLU A 212 9.13 -18.05 3.70
CA GLU A 212 10.00 -18.15 4.87
C GLU A 212 9.25 -17.81 6.17
N ALA A 213 8.48 -16.71 6.17
CA ALA A 213 7.62 -16.31 7.29
C ALA A 213 6.58 -17.39 7.62
N LEU A 214 5.94 -18.00 6.61
CA LEU A 214 4.98 -19.09 6.80
C LEU A 214 5.63 -20.36 7.38
N GLN A 215 6.87 -20.68 6.99
CA GLN A 215 7.59 -21.82 7.55
C GLN A 215 7.97 -21.58 9.02
N LEU A 216 8.29 -20.35 9.40
CA LEU A 216 8.51 -19.98 10.80
C LEU A 216 7.27 -20.31 11.65
N MET A 217 6.05 -20.07 11.14
CA MET A 217 4.80 -20.33 11.87
C MET A 217 4.60 -21.81 12.25
N LYS A 218 5.24 -22.74 11.54
CA LYS A 218 5.20 -24.16 11.90
C LYS A 218 6.02 -24.51 13.14
N THR A 219 6.83 -23.58 13.65
CA THR A 219 7.78 -23.81 14.75
C THR A 219 7.38 -23.12 16.06
N ILE A 220 6.37 -22.24 16.04
CA ILE A 220 6.02 -21.35 17.17
C ILE A 220 5.28 -22.06 18.30
N GLY A 221 4.73 -23.24 18.01
CA GLY A 221 3.94 -24.05 18.93
C GLY A 221 2.78 -24.75 18.21
N PRO A 222 1.97 -25.54 18.94
CA PRO A 222 0.84 -26.23 18.34
C PRO A 222 -0.28 -25.23 18.01
N VAL A 223 -0.53 -25.02 16.73
CA VAL A 223 -1.62 -24.19 16.21
C VAL A 223 -2.83 -25.08 15.89
N ARG A 224 -3.99 -24.74 16.44
CA ARG A 224 -5.28 -25.37 16.15
C ARG A 224 -6.19 -24.48 15.31
N THR A 225 -6.12 -23.17 15.53
CA THR A 225 -7.00 -22.20 14.85
C THR A 225 -6.16 -21.05 14.31
N VAL A 226 -6.43 -20.68 13.07
CA VAL A 226 -5.77 -19.58 12.37
C VAL A 226 -6.82 -18.52 12.06
N TYR A 227 -6.59 -17.32 12.56
CA TYR A 227 -7.33 -16.11 12.23
C TYR A 227 -6.53 -15.37 11.16
N PRO A 228 -6.93 -15.48 9.87
CA PRO A 228 -6.24 -14.80 8.78
C PRO A 228 -6.46 -13.28 8.86
N GLY A 229 -5.69 -12.50 8.10
CA GLY A 229 -5.97 -11.08 7.87
C GLY A 229 -7.26 -10.90 7.07
N HIS A 230 -7.49 -11.80 6.10
CA HIS A 230 -8.65 -11.79 5.22
C HIS A 230 -9.30 -13.16 5.06
N GLY A 231 -10.63 -13.17 5.02
CA GLY A 231 -11.43 -14.37 4.75
C GLY A 231 -11.69 -15.26 5.97
N PRO A 232 -12.32 -16.44 5.80
CA PRO A 232 -12.81 -17.24 6.91
C PRO A 232 -11.69 -17.79 7.81
N VAL A 233 -11.93 -17.77 9.13
CA VAL A 233 -11.12 -18.47 10.13
C VAL A 233 -11.00 -19.96 9.79
N GLY A 234 -9.79 -20.50 9.89
CA GLY A 234 -9.50 -21.90 9.56
C GLY A 234 -8.63 -22.60 10.60
N ASP A 235 -8.08 -23.74 10.23
CA ASP A 235 -7.12 -24.49 11.04
C ASP A 235 -5.68 -24.25 10.56
N ALA A 236 -4.72 -24.98 11.14
CA ALA A 236 -3.31 -24.87 10.78
C ALA A 236 -3.00 -25.23 9.31
N GLY A 237 -3.91 -25.91 8.61
CA GLY A 237 -3.78 -26.24 7.19
C GLY A 237 -3.68 -25.00 6.30
N LEU A 238 -4.23 -23.85 6.74
CA LEU A 238 -4.10 -22.58 6.01
C LEU A 238 -2.65 -22.17 5.78
N ILE A 239 -1.71 -22.58 6.65
CA ILE A 239 -0.28 -22.28 6.46
C ILE A 239 0.24 -22.99 5.19
N ASP A 240 -0.08 -24.28 5.02
CA ASP A 240 0.34 -25.06 3.86
C ASP A 240 -0.38 -24.62 2.58
N GLU A 241 -1.67 -24.28 2.68
CA GLU A 241 -2.44 -23.72 1.56
C GLU A 241 -1.83 -22.40 1.06
N THR A 242 -1.43 -21.52 1.99
CA THR A 242 -0.81 -20.23 1.64
C THR A 242 0.57 -20.44 1.02
N ILE A 243 1.39 -21.36 1.54
CA ILE A 243 2.68 -21.71 0.92
C ILE A 243 2.45 -22.17 -0.53
N HIS A 244 1.47 -23.04 -0.77
CA HIS A 244 1.13 -23.50 -2.11
C HIS A 244 0.70 -22.33 -3.02
N TYR A 245 -0.13 -21.42 -2.51
CA TYR A 245 -0.52 -20.21 -3.23
C TYR A 245 0.68 -19.36 -3.67
N MET A 246 1.64 -19.12 -2.78
CA MET A 246 2.86 -18.35 -3.09
C MET A 246 3.72 -19.04 -4.14
N GLU A 247 3.82 -20.38 -4.10
CA GLU A 247 4.54 -21.16 -5.11
C GLU A 247 3.90 -21.06 -6.49
N VAL A 248 2.56 -21.14 -6.56
CA VAL A 248 1.81 -20.98 -7.82
C VAL A 248 1.95 -19.55 -8.34
N TYR A 249 1.79 -18.53 -7.49
CA TYR A 249 1.99 -17.13 -7.88
C TYR A 249 3.38 -16.89 -8.47
N ARG A 250 4.43 -17.39 -7.81
CA ARG A 250 5.81 -17.29 -8.31
C ARG A 250 6.01 -17.94 -9.68
N SER A 251 5.24 -18.98 -10.01
CA SER A 251 5.31 -19.62 -11.34
C SER A 251 4.77 -18.72 -12.46
N TYR A 252 3.78 -17.86 -12.14
CA TYR A 252 3.20 -16.89 -13.07
C TYR A 252 3.95 -15.55 -13.08
N ALA A 253 4.30 -15.02 -11.91
CA ALA A 253 4.90 -13.70 -11.71
C ALA A 253 6.40 -13.66 -12.07
N ARG A 254 6.73 -14.04 -13.31
CA ARG A 254 8.09 -14.04 -13.86
C ARG A 254 8.39 -12.73 -14.58
N PRO A 255 9.68 -12.33 -14.70
CA PRO A 255 10.07 -11.14 -15.46
C PRO A 255 9.46 -11.13 -16.87
N GLY A 256 8.87 -9.99 -17.26
CA GLY A 256 8.26 -9.80 -18.58
C GLY A 256 6.84 -10.34 -18.73
N VAL A 257 6.28 -11.05 -17.75
CA VAL A 257 4.87 -11.50 -17.80
C VAL A 257 3.94 -10.32 -17.46
N PRO A 258 2.97 -9.97 -18.35
CA PRO A 258 1.97 -8.94 -18.08
C PRO A 258 1.03 -9.32 -16.93
N LEU A 259 0.57 -8.32 -16.17
CA LEU A 259 -0.35 -8.53 -15.05
C LEU A 259 -1.61 -9.32 -15.46
N PRO A 260 -2.30 -9.03 -16.59
CA PRO A 260 -3.48 -9.81 -16.99
C PRO A 260 -3.22 -11.31 -17.14
N GLU A 261 -2.03 -11.72 -17.57
CA GLU A 261 -1.66 -13.13 -17.68
C GLU A 261 -1.43 -13.78 -16.31
N ILE A 262 -0.82 -13.04 -15.37
CA ILE A 262 -0.66 -13.49 -13.98
C ILE A 262 -2.03 -13.69 -13.34
N VAL A 263 -2.92 -12.69 -13.47
CA VAL A 263 -4.27 -12.76 -12.92
C VAL A 263 -5.03 -13.95 -13.49
N ALA A 264 -5.02 -14.12 -14.82
CA ALA A 264 -5.69 -15.25 -15.46
C ALA A 264 -5.17 -16.61 -15.00
N GLY A 265 -3.85 -16.74 -14.75
CA GLY A 265 -3.24 -17.95 -14.19
C GLY A 265 -3.71 -18.21 -12.76
N MET A 266 -3.68 -17.20 -11.90
CA MET A 266 -4.10 -17.30 -10.50
C MET A 266 -5.59 -17.62 -10.37
N THR A 267 -6.47 -16.92 -11.10
CA THR A 267 -7.92 -17.17 -11.07
C THR A 267 -8.29 -18.55 -11.63
N ARG A 268 -7.50 -19.08 -12.58
CA ARG A 268 -7.71 -20.45 -13.08
C ARG A 268 -7.37 -21.50 -12.03
N ASP A 269 -6.24 -21.31 -11.34
CA ASP A 269 -5.72 -22.32 -10.40
C ASP A 269 -6.39 -22.22 -9.02
N PHE A 270 -6.96 -21.06 -8.68
CA PHE A 270 -7.74 -20.79 -7.45
C PHE A 270 -9.14 -20.23 -7.78
N PRO A 271 -10.00 -21.01 -8.46
CA PRO A 271 -11.31 -20.52 -8.91
C PRO A 271 -12.33 -20.35 -7.77
N ASP A 272 -12.07 -20.93 -6.60
CA ASP A 272 -12.88 -20.81 -5.38
C ASP A 272 -12.44 -19.66 -4.46
N TYR A 273 -11.42 -18.89 -4.85
CA TYR A 273 -10.92 -17.77 -4.05
C TYR A 273 -11.66 -16.48 -4.41
N ASP A 274 -12.10 -15.78 -3.37
CA ASP A 274 -12.71 -14.46 -3.49
C ASP A 274 -11.63 -13.36 -3.68
N GLY A 275 -12.06 -12.13 -3.91
CA GLY A 275 -11.15 -10.98 -3.98
C GLY A 275 -10.27 -10.95 -5.22
N GLU A 276 -10.70 -11.47 -6.37
CA GLU A 276 -9.92 -11.40 -7.62
C GLU A 276 -9.44 -9.98 -7.96
N ILE A 277 -10.21 -8.96 -7.58
CA ILE A 277 -9.82 -7.56 -7.77
C ILE A 277 -8.50 -7.20 -7.05
N ILE A 278 -8.17 -7.88 -5.96
CA ILE A 278 -6.92 -7.72 -5.19
C ILE A 278 -5.71 -8.05 -6.06
N LEU A 279 -5.81 -9.06 -6.95
CA LEU A 279 -4.74 -9.38 -7.89
C LEU A 279 -4.47 -8.22 -8.85
N TRP A 280 -5.47 -7.44 -9.22
CA TRP A 280 -5.31 -6.27 -10.07
C TRP A 280 -4.64 -5.09 -9.36
N TRP A 281 -4.59 -5.11 -8.03
CA TRP A 281 -3.87 -4.09 -7.24
C TRP A 281 -2.37 -4.40 -7.08
N THR A 282 -1.87 -5.56 -7.51
CA THR A 282 -0.50 -6.04 -7.23
C THR A 282 0.65 -5.30 -7.93
N ARG A 283 0.41 -4.41 -8.91
CA ARG A 283 1.48 -3.65 -9.60
C ARG A 283 1.32 -2.14 -9.48
N GLY A 284 1.22 -1.66 -8.25
CA GLY A 284 1.28 -0.24 -7.87
C GLY A 284 0.07 0.19 -7.04
N PRO A 285 0.04 1.44 -6.54
CA PRO A 285 -1.11 1.95 -5.81
C PRO A 285 -2.33 1.76 -6.73
N GLY A 286 -3.30 0.95 -6.28
CA GLY A 286 -4.54 0.60 -6.97
C GLY A 286 -4.98 1.60 -8.03
N PHE A 287 -5.17 1.10 -9.25
CA PHE A 287 -5.65 1.84 -10.42
C PHE A 287 -4.89 3.11 -10.87
N GLY A 288 -3.84 3.57 -10.19
CA GLY A 288 -2.85 4.57 -10.66
C GLY A 288 -3.38 5.73 -11.53
N ILE A 289 -2.55 6.19 -12.48
CA ILE A 289 -2.95 7.14 -13.53
C ILE A 289 -3.85 6.45 -14.58
N PHE A 290 -3.58 5.18 -14.83
CA PHE A 290 -4.27 4.34 -15.81
C PHE A 290 -5.33 3.54 -15.06
N GLY A 291 -6.57 4.06 -15.02
CA GLY A 291 -7.68 3.49 -14.27
C GLY A 291 -7.95 2.00 -14.55
N PRO A 292 -8.86 1.34 -13.80
CA PRO A 292 -9.04 -0.12 -13.83
C PRO A 292 -9.29 -0.68 -15.24
N ARG A 293 -10.05 0.06 -16.05
CA ARG A 293 -10.34 -0.29 -17.45
C ARG A 293 -9.09 -0.34 -18.32
N THR A 294 -8.18 0.64 -18.18
CA THR A 294 -6.93 0.71 -18.95
C THR A 294 -5.96 -0.42 -18.57
N GLN A 295 -6.01 -0.89 -17.32
CA GLN A 295 -5.21 -2.03 -16.86
C GLN A 295 -5.69 -3.37 -17.42
N GLY A 296 -6.89 -3.43 -18.00
CA GLY A 296 -7.48 -4.65 -18.54
C GLY A 296 -8.38 -5.40 -17.55
N VAL A 297 -8.83 -4.75 -16.48
CA VAL A 297 -9.77 -5.34 -15.50
C VAL A 297 -11.05 -5.79 -16.24
N PRO A 298 -11.50 -7.05 -16.08
CA PRO A 298 -12.70 -7.56 -16.71
C PRO A 298 -13.97 -6.80 -16.32
N GLU A 299 -14.93 -6.63 -17.25
CA GLU A 299 -16.20 -5.91 -17.00
C GLU A 299 -16.97 -6.43 -15.76
N ARG A 300 -16.91 -7.73 -15.48
CA ARG A 300 -17.55 -8.33 -14.31
C ARG A 300 -16.99 -7.83 -12.97
N LEU A 301 -15.72 -7.43 -12.94
CA LEU A 301 -15.06 -6.86 -11.77
C LEU A 301 -15.24 -5.35 -11.76
N LEU A 302 -15.17 -4.71 -12.92
CA LEU A 302 -15.51 -3.29 -13.09
C LEU A 302 -16.90 -2.97 -12.53
N ALA A 303 -17.90 -3.82 -12.77
CA ALA A 303 -19.25 -3.64 -12.25
C ALA A 303 -19.37 -3.63 -10.71
N GLN A 304 -18.34 -4.07 -9.98
CA GLN A 304 -18.29 -4.11 -8.52
C GLN A 304 -17.60 -2.89 -7.92
N LEU A 305 -16.92 -2.08 -8.74
CA LEU A 305 -16.23 -0.88 -8.30
C LEU A 305 -17.17 0.35 -8.33
N PRO A 306 -16.90 1.38 -7.51
CA PRO A 306 -17.62 2.64 -7.55
C PRO A 306 -17.77 3.22 -8.97
N PRO A 307 -18.96 3.70 -9.38
CA PRO A 307 -19.21 4.15 -10.75
C PRO A 307 -18.27 5.25 -11.26
N HIS A 308 -17.70 6.09 -10.38
CA HIS A 308 -16.75 7.12 -10.78
C HIS A 308 -15.34 6.58 -11.08
N LEU A 309 -14.96 5.41 -10.52
CA LEU A 309 -13.71 4.70 -10.87
C LEU A 309 -13.82 3.94 -12.20
N VAL A 310 -15.05 3.56 -12.55
CA VAL A 310 -15.39 2.70 -13.69
C VAL A 310 -16.07 3.50 -14.80
N GLY A 311 -16.29 4.79 -14.53
CA GLY A 311 -16.87 5.75 -15.45
C GLY A 311 -16.24 5.55 -16.82
N PRO A 312 -17.01 5.74 -17.91
CA PRO A 312 -16.47 5.51 -19.24
C PRO A 312 -15.10 6.16 -19.26
N ALA A 313 -14.01 5.38 -19.48
CA ALA A 313 -12.73 5.99 -19.80
C ALA A 313 -13.11 7.03 -20.83
N PRO A 314 -12.96 8.36 -20.57
CA PRO A 314 -13.49 9.35 -21.48
C PRO A 314 -12.95 8.93 -22.83
N GLY A 315 -13.83 8.35 -23.66
CA GLY A 315 -13.33 7.56 -24.77
C GLY A 315 -12.56 8.57 -25.56
N CYS A 316 -11.25 8.35 -25.74
CA CYS A 316 -10.39 9.39 -26.28
C CYS A 316 -11.11 9.96 -27.49
N SER A 317 -11.68 11.16 -27.33
CA SER A 317 -12.56 11.61 -28.37
C SER A 317 -11.62 12.03 -29.48
N GLY A 318 -11.95 11.72 -30.73
CA GLY A 318 -11.24 12.32 -31.85
C GLY A 318 -11.13 13.84 -31.67
N ALA A 319 -12.08 14.46 -30.95
CA ALA A 319 -12.04 15.86 -30.57
C ALA A 319 -10.94 16.23 -29.56
N ASN A 320 -10.61 15.42 -28.55
CA ASN A 320 -9.52 15.70 -27.61
C ASN A 320 -8.17 15.67 -28.34
N LYS A 321 -7.93 14.64 -29.16
CA LYS A 321 -6.73 14.60 -30.02
C LYS A 321 -6.69 15.78 -30.99
N ALA A 322 -7.78 16.05 -31.68
CA ALA A 322 -7.85 17.18 -32.62
C ALA A 322 -7.62 18.53 -31.94
N LEU A 323 -8.06 18.69 -30.69
CA LEU A 323 -7.84 19.91 -29.89
C LEU A 323 -6.33 20.12 -29.63
N VAL A 324 -5.63 19.08 -29.20
CA VAL A 324 -4.18 19.14 -28.95
C VAL A 324 -3.38 19.21 -30.24
N GLU A 325 -3.77 18.48 -31.28
CA GLU A 325 -3.15 18.61 -32.62
C GLU A 325 -3.31 20.03 -33.17
N LYS A 326 -4.48 20.66 -32.96
CA LYS A 326 -4.71 22.07 -33.30
C LYS A 326 -3.80 22.99 -32.49
N LEU A 327 -3.62 22.75 -31.19
CA LEU A 327 -2.67 23.49 -30.37
C LEU A 327 -1.25 23.42 -30.95
N PHE A 328 -0.73 22.23 -31.27
CA PHE A 328 0.63 22.07 -31.81
C PHE A 328 0.80 22.70 -33.19
N ASN A 329 -0.15 22.44 -34.09
CA ASN A 329 -0.02 22.83 -35.49
C ASN A 329 -0.32 24.31 -35.74
N GLN A 330 -1.21 24.91 -34.94
CA GLN A 330 -1.69 26.28 -35.18
C GLN A 330 -1.29 27.23 -34.06
N GLY A 331 -1.32 26.78 -32.80
CA GLY A 331 -0.96 27.62 -31.65
C GLY A 331 0.55 27.74 -31.48
N PHE A 332 1.22 26.61 -31.26
CA PHE A 332 2.65 26.58 -30.96
C PHE A 332 3.53 26.80 -32.18
N SER A 333 3.26 26.09 -33.27
CA SER A 333 3.97 26.28 -34.54
C SER A 333 3.49 27.58 -35.19
N GLY A 334 4.39 28.56 -35.33
CA GLY A 334 4.06 29.88 -35.86
C GLY A 334 3.43 30.86 -34.86
N GLY A 335 3.16 30.44 -33.62
CA GLY A 335 2.87 31.34 -32.49
C GLY A 335 1.51 32.04 -32.51
N ASN A 336 0.45 31.41 -33.02
CA ASN A 336 -0.89 32.01 -33.03
C ASN A 336 -1.54 31.97 -31.63
N LEU A 337 -1.46 33.09 -30.90
CA LEU A 337 -1.97 33.20 -29.54
C LEU A 337 -3.50 33.11 -29.44
N ASP A 338 -4.25 33.45 -30.50
CA ASP A 338 -5.71 33.34 -30.50
C ASP A 338 -6.16 31.88 -30.40
N ILE A 339 -5.36 30.94 -30.92
CA ILE A 339 -5.62 29.51 -30.79
C ILE A 339 -5.48 29.05 -29.34
N LEU A 340 -4.54 29.60 -28.58
CA LEU A 340 -4.39 29.29 -27.15
C LEU A 340 -5.66 29.72 -26.39
N ASP A 341 -6.18 30.91 -26.67
CA ASP A 341 -7.45 31.39 -26.10
C ASP A 341 -8.67 30.53 -26.49
N GLU A 342 -8.62 29.88 -27.66
CA GLU A 342 -9.68 28.98 -28.14
C GLU A 342 -9.62 27.60 -27.48
N VAL A 343 -8.43 27.02 -27.32
CA VAL A 343 -8.28 25.61 -26.94
C VAL A 343 -7.99 25.40 -25.46
N MET A 344 -7.46 26.40 -24.76
CA MET A 344 -7.12 26.29 -23.33
C MET A 344 -8.19 26.91 -22.44
N SER A 345 -8.26 26.42 -21.20
CA SER A 345 -9.01 27.04 -20.12
C SER A 345 -8.30 28.31 -19.65
N LYS A 346 -9.08 29.28 -19.18
CA LYS A 346 -8.54 30.48 -18.53
C LYS A 346 -7.87 30.16 -17.19
N ASP A 347 -8.34 29.11 -16.54
CA ASP A 347 -7.86 28.63 -15.24
C ASP A 347 -6.93 27.41 -15.40
N ILE A 348 -6.25 27.31 -16.55
CA ILE A 348 -5.34 26.20 -16.81
C ILE A 348 -4.25 26.11 -15.73
N HIS A 349 -4.03 24.91 -15.21
CA HIS A 349 -2.91 24.62 -14.33
C HIS A 349 -1.62 24.48 -15.17
N PHE A 350 -0.80 25.52 -15.11
CA PHE A 350 0.54 25.60 -15.72
C PHE A 350 1.53 26.11 -14.68
N ASP A 351 2.55 25.31 -14.39
CA ASP A 351 3.57 25.58 -13.37
C ASP A 351 4.97 25.38 -13.98
N ASP A 352 5.45 26.42 -14.66
CA ASP A 352 6.81 26.49 -15.21
C ASP A 352 7.63 27.53 -14.42
N PRO A 353 8.79 27.17 -13.86
CA PRO A 353 9.58 28.09 -13.02
C PRO A 353 10.12 29.31 -13.77
N MET A 354 10.12 29.33 -15.11
CA MET A 354 10.63 30.43 -15.94
C MET A 354 9.54 31.40 -16.40
N PHE A 355 8.25 31.04 -16.25
CA PHE A 355 7.12 31.82 -16.77
C PHE A 355 6.06 32.06 -15.70
N PRO A 356 5.20 33.08 -15.84
CA PRO A 356 4.03 33.25 -14.97
C PRO A 356 3.14 32.00 -14.97
N PRO A 357 2.36 31.74 -13.90
CA PRO A 357 1.43 30.62 -13.90
C PRO A 357 0.24 30.86 -14.86
N GLY A 358 -0.37 29.76 -15.30
CA GLY A 358 -1.60 29.76 -16.11
C GLY A 358 -1.41 30.19 -17.56
N LEU A 359 -2.54 30.53 -18.22
CA LEU A 359 -2.60 30.75 -19.68
C LEU A 359 -1.65 31.86 -20.17
N GLU A 360 -1.48 32.93 -19.39
CA GLU A 360 -0.59 34.03 -19.76
C GLU A 360 0.88 33.62 -19.74
N GLY A 361 1.26 32.68 -18.87
CA GLY A 361 2.57 32.03 -18.89
C GLY A 361 2.84 31.28 -20.18
N ILE A 362 1.87 30.46 -20.60
CA ILE A 362 1.95 29.69 -21.84
C ILE A 362 2.07 30.63 -23.05
N LYS A 363 1.28 31.71 -23.10
CA LYS A 363 1.38 32.72 -24.18
C LYS A 363 2.77 33.38 -24.21
N ALA A 364 3.32 33.71 -23.04
CA ALA A 364 4.66 34.29 -22.95
C ALA A 364 5.73 33.31 -23.46
N LEU A 365 5.63 32.03 -23.10
CA LEU A 365 6.52 30.96 -23.59
C LEU A 365 6.39 30.77 -25.11
N VAL A 366 5.18 30.67 -25.65
CA VAL A 366 4.96 30.50 -27.10
C VAL A 366 5.52 31.68 -27.88
N LYS A 367 5.27 32.90 -27.41
CA LYS A 367 5.85 34.11 -28.01
C LYS A 367 7.38 34.07 -27.96
N LYS A 368 7.94 33.72 -26.80
CA LYS A 368 9.40 33.67 -26.60
C LYS A 368 10.07 32.68 -27.55
N ASN A 369 9.49 31.49 -27.74
CA ASN A 369 9.99 30.49 -28.67
C ASN A 369 9.95 31.02 -30.12
N ASN A 370 8.82 31.55 -30.57
CA ASN A 370 8.65 32.01 -31.95
C ASN A 370 9.45 33.29 -32.27
N ASP A 371 9.76 34.13 -31.27
CA ASP A 371 10.66 35.28 -31.44
C ASP A 371 12.13 34.85 -31.51
N SER A 372 12.52 33.83 -30.74
CA SER A 372 13.92 33.40 -30.58
C SER A 372 14.40 32.51 -31.72
N PHE A 373 13.48 31.74 -32.32
CA PHE A 373 13.78 30.75 -33.34
C PHE A 373 13.05 31.04 -34.65
N GLU A 374 13.81 31.33 -35.71
CA GLU A 374 13.28 31.49 -37.06
C GLU A 374 12.74 30.13 -37.55
N GLY A 375 11.52 30.13 -38.09
CA GLY A 375 10.87 28.91 -38.58
C GLY A 375 10.46 27.94 -37.47
N TRP A 376 10.20 28.42 -36.25
CA TRP A 376 9.82 27.59 -35.12
C TRP A 376 8.54 26.77 -35.40
N HIS A 377 8.65 25.44 -35.34
CA HIS A 377 7.53 24.53 -35.50
C HIS A 377 7.76 23.21 -34.76
N PHE A 378 6.67 22.51 -34.46
CA PHE A 378 6.71 21.21 -33.82
C PHE A 378 6.36 20.10 -34.79
N LYS A 379 7.06 18.98 -34.67
CA LYS A 379 6.68 17.69 -35.23
C LYS A 379 6.20 16.78 -34.12
N MET A 380 4.97 16.31 -34.22
CA MET A 380 4.43 15.28 -33.32
C MET A 380 4.85 13.90 -33.86
N HIS A 381 5.38 13.04 -32.99
CA HIS A 381 5.77 11.68 -33.33
C HIS A 381 4.72 10.66 -32.89
N ASP A 382 4.25 10.80 -31.65
CA ASP A 382 3.18 9.97 -31.09
C ASP A 382 2.11 10.88 -30.47
N VAL A 383 0.84 10.54 -30.71
CA VAL A 383 -0.32 11.17 -30.06
C VAL A 383 -1.17 10.07 -29.44
N LEU A 384 -0.85 9.77 -28.18
CA LEU A 384 -1.58 8.82 -27.35
C LEU A 384 -2.65 9.56 -26.58
N CYS A 385 -3.69 8.85 -26.19
CA CYS A 385 -4.80 9.47 -25.51
C CYS A 385 -5.52 8.41 -24.69
N ASP A 386 -5.70 8.72 -23.42
CA ASP A 386 -6.33 7.87 -22.44
C ASP A 386 -7.21 8.74 -21.55
N GLY A 387 -8.51 8.48 -21.60
CA GLY A 387 -9.48 9.30 -20.90
C GLY A 387 -9.49 10.76 -21.32
N ASP A 388 -9.38 11.62 -20.32
CA ASP A 388 -9.29 13.07 -20.47
C ASP A 388 -7.86 13.53 -20.83
N LYS A 389 -6.89 12.62 -20.93
CA LYS A 389 -5.48 12.96 -21.16
C LYS A 389 -5.06 12.69 -22.59
N VAL A 390 -4.30 13.62 -23.15
CA VAL A 390 -3.63 13.47 -24.45
C VAL A 390 -2.12 13.60 -24.22
N ILE A 391 -1.38 12.57 -24.59
CA ILE A 391 0.07 12.51 -24.47
C ILE A 391 0.68 12.69 -25.85
N VAL A 392 1.60 13.63 -25.97
CA VAL A 392 2.29 13.94 -27.22
C VAL A 392 3.79 13.79 -27.01
N ARG A 393 4.43 12.91 -27.77
CA ARG A 393 5.89 12.92 -27.92
C ARG A 393 6.23 13.75 -29.17
N TRP A 394 7.09 14.74 -29.02
CA TRP A 394 7.33 15.75 -30.07
C TRP A 394 8.80 16.15 -30.17
N THR A 395 9.15 16.74 -31.30
CA THR A 395 10.39 17.51 -31.50
C THR A 395 10.05 18.89 -32.04
N GLY A 396 10.56 19.95 -31.41
CA GLY A 396 10.50 21.34 -31.88
C GLY A 396 11.75 21.67 -32.69
N TYR A 397 11.56 22.39 -33.80
CA TYR A 397 12.61 22.77 -34.73
C TYR A 397 12.61 24.28 -34.97
N GLY A 398 13.78 24.88 -35.05
CA GLY A 398 13.94 26.24 -35.56
C GLY A 398 15.38 26.71 -35.50
N ARG A 399 15.66 27.86 -36.12
CA ARG A 399 17.02 28.41 -36.17
C ARG A 399 17.20 29.50 -35.14
N HIS A 400 18.20 29.39 -34.27
CA HIS A 400 18.43 30.36 -33.19
C HIS A 400 18.90 31.71 -33.74
N VAL A 401 18.01 32.71 -33.74
CA VAL A 401 18.25 34.04 -34.36
C VAL A 401 18.18 35.21 -33.39
N VAL A 402 17.45 35.05 -32.28
CA VAL A 402 17.32 36.04 -31.21
C VAL A 402 17.55 35.34 -29.87
N SER A 403 18.18 36.06 -28.94
CA SER A 403 18.58 35.54 -27.64
C SER A 403 17.40 34.98 -26.84
N PHE A 404 17.54 33.77 -26.34
CA PHE A 404 16.56 33.08 -25.50
C PHE A 404 16.71 33.45 -24.01
N MET A 405 17.91 33.36 -23.45
CA MET A 405 18.23 33.59 -22.02
C MET A 405 19.24 34.72 -21.76
N GLY A 406 19.52 35.56 -22.76
CA GLY A 406 20.53 36.63 -22.66
C GLY A 406 21.88 36.26 -23.28
N GLU A 407 22.00 35.06 -23.85
CA GLU A 407 23.14 34.61 -24.64
C GLU A 407 23.20 35.25 -26.03
N THR A 408 24.35 35.14 -26.69
CA THR A 408 24.49 35.54 -28.09
C THR A 408 23.84 34.48 -28.99
N PRO A 409 22.96 34.85 -29.94
CA PRO A 409 22.31 33.90 -30.82
C PRO A 409 23.31 33.05 -31.60
N THR A 410 23.26 31.73 -31.42
CA THR A 410 24.26 30.80 -31.97
C THR A 410 24.14 30.59 -33.47
N ARG A 411 22.98 30.89 -34.07
CA ARG A 411 22.66 30.54 -35.46
C ARG A 411 22.69 29.03 -35.73
N ASN A 412 22.57 28.21 -34.68
CA ASN A 412 22.39 26.78 -34.83
C ASN A 412 20.95 26.46 -35.23
N ASP A 413 20.78 25.36 -35.95
CA ASP A 413 19.48 24.72 -36.08
C ASP A 413 19.26 23.91 -34.80
N ILE A 414 18.10 24.12 -34.17
CA ILE A 414 17.74 23.58 -32.87
C ILE A 414 16.79 22.42 -33.04
N GLU A 415 17.03 21.34 -32.30
CA GLU A 415 16.09 20.24 -32.09
C GLU A 415 15.79 20.12 -30.59
N LEU A 416 14.57 20.49 -30.18
CA LEU A 416 14.10 20.36 -28.82
C LEU A 416 13.19 19.13 -28.71
N ASN A 417 13.60 18.10 -27.98
CA ASN A 417 12.79 16.91 -27.78
C ASN A 417 11.95 17.04 -26.51
N GLY A 418 10.74 16.47 -26.49
CA GLY A 418 9.93 16.48 -25.28
C GLY A 418 8.72 15.55 -25.32
N ILE A 419 8.14 15.37 -24.14
CA ILE A 419 6.83 14.73 -23.95
C ILE A 419 5.94 15.72 -23.20
N SER A 420 4.71 15.87 -23.68
CA SER A 420 3.68 16.66 -23.02
C SER A 420 2.47 15.80 -22.70
N ILE A 421 1.85 16.03 -21.55
CA ILE A 421 0.55 15.47 -21.17
C ILE A 421 -0.42 16.65 -21.00
N TYR A 422 -1.54 16.61 -21.69
CA TYR A 422 -2.61 17.60 -21.59
C TYR A 422 -3.85 16.97 -20.99
N GLN A 423 -4.47 17.61 -20.01
CA GLN A 423 -5.79 17.23 -19.51
C GLN A 423 -6.86 18.07 -20.19
N VAL A 424 -7.93 17.44 -20.67
CA VAL A 424 -9.03 18.07 -21.39
C VAL A 424 -10.35 17.86 -20.65
N GLU A 425 -10.97 18.96 -20.24
CA GLU A 425 -12.30 18.96 -19.61
C GLU A 425 -13.22 19.92 -20.35
N ALA A 426 -14.49 19.52 -20.55
CA ALA A 426 -15.50 20.32 -21.25
C ALA A 426 -15.03 20.91 -22.61
N GLY A 427 -14.17 20.18 -23.34
CA GLY A 427 -13.64 20.59 -24.64
C GLY A 427 -12.53 21.65 -24.58
N ARG A 428 -11.93 21.87 -23.42
CA ARG A 428 -10.80 22.80 -23.18
C ARG A 428 -9.66 22.08 -22.48
N ILE A 429 -8.43 22.50 -22.76
CA ILE A 429 -7.24 22.03 -22.04
C ILE A 429 -7.19 22.74 -20.69
N VAL A 430 -7.27 21.98 -19.59
CA VAL A 430 -7.31 22.52 -18.21
C VAL A 430 -6.03 22.33 -17.42
N ALA A 431 -5.11 21.48 -17.89
CA ALA A 431 -3.78 21.34 -17.31
C ALA A 431 -2.79 20.87 -18.38
N ASP A 432 -1.53 21.25 -18.21
CA ASP A 432 -0.40 20.70 -18.97
C ASP A 432 0.76 20.30 -18.06
N TRP A 433 1.42 19.20 -18.44
CA TRP A 433 2.68 18.75 -17.84
C TRP A 433 3.66 18.48 -18.97
N VAL A 434 4.75 19.23 -19.02
CA VAL A 434 5.71 19.19 -20.13
C VAL A 434 7.10 18.86 -19.60
N ILE A 435 7.74 17.85 -20.20
CA ILE A 435 9.11 17.45 -19.89
C ILE A 435 9.94 17.56 -21.18
N PRO A 436 10.58 18.71 -21.42
CA PRO A 436 11.50 18.89 -22.53
C PRO A 436 12.94 18.53 -22.15
N ASP A 437 13.76 18.19 -23.15
CA ASP A 437 15.22 18.06 -23.02
C ASP A 437 15.88 19.43 -22.88
N ASN A 438 15.73 20.03 -21.70
CA ASN A 438 16.32 21.33 -21.38
C ASN A 438 17.85 21.31 -21.43
N LEU A 439 18.49 20.20 -21.08
CA LEU A 439 19.95 20.11 -21.09
C LEU A 439 20.49 20.17 -22.52
N GLY A 440 19.95 19.32 -23.41
CA GLY A 440 20.32 19.32 -24.83
C GLY A 440 19.99 20.66 -25.50
N PHE A 441 18.89 21.31 -25.11
CA PHE A 441 18.53 22.63 -25.60
C PHE A 441 19.53 23.72 -25.19
N LEU A 442 19.87 23.80 -23.90
CA LEU A 442 20.82 24.79 -23.38
C LEU A 442 22.22 24.67 -24.02
N MET A 443 22.63 23.44 -24.36
CA MET A 443 23.86 23.21 -25.13
C MET A 443 23.76 23.75 -26.56
N GLN A 444 22.63 23.52 -27.25
CA GLN A 444 22.44 23.96 -28.63
C GLN A 444 22.35 25.49 -28.77
N ILE A 445 21.79 26.19 -27.77
CA ILE A 445 21.75 27.66 -27.73
C ILE A 445 23.03 28.28 -27.15
N GLY A 446 24.02 27.47 -26.75
CA GLY A 446 25.33 27.96 -26.31
C GLY A 446 25.37 28.53 -24.89
N VAL A 447 24.38 28.20 -24.05
CA VAL A 447 24.38 28.54 -22.61
C VAL A 447 25.26 27.58 -21.82
N LEU A 448 25.29 26.31 -22.22
CA LEU A 448 26.12 25.27 -21.62
C LEU A 448 27.07 24.69 -22.67
N GLU A 449 28.28 24.31 -22.24
CA GLU A 449 29.19 23.55 -23.08
C GLU A 449 28.81 22.06 -23.10
N PRO A 450 29.01 21.34 -24.23
CA PRO A 450 28.85 19.91 -24.27
C PRO A 450 29.77 19.21 -23.27
N VAL A 451 29.22 18.31 -22.46
CA VAL A 451 30.00 17.55 -21.48
C VAL A 451 30.40 16.21 -22.10
N ASP A 452 31.70 15.95 -22.24
CA ASP A 452 32.20 14.64 -22.63
C ASP A 452 32.17 13.68 -21.43
N MET A 453 31.16 12.83 -21.40
CA MET A 453 31.00 11.78 -20.39
C MET A 453 31.86 10.54 -20.67
N THR A 454 32.60 10.49 -21.78
CA THR A 454 33.41 9.33 -22.20
C THR A 454 34.84 9.36 -21.68
N GLY A 455 35.27 10.48 -21.07
CA GLY A 455 36.55 10.58 -20.35
C GLY A 455 37.78 10.45 -21.23
N ALA A 456 37.73 10.85 -22.50
CA ALA A 456 38.93 10.89 -23.33
C ALA A 456 39.89 11.96 -22.79
N PRO A 457 41.15 11.62 -22.43
CA PRO A 457 42.09 12.62 -21.94
C PRO A 457 42.40 13.62 -23.06
N GLU A 458 42.27 14.91 -22.75
CA GLU A 458 42.69 15.99 -23.63
C GLU A 458 44.18 15.84 -23.96
N ASN A 459 44.50 15.58 -25.22
CA ASN A 459 45.87 15.67 -25.71
C ASN A 459 46.30 17.14 -25.69
N HIS A 460 46.90 17.58 -24.58
CA HIS A 460 47.69 18.81 -24.59
C HIS A 460 48.90 18.63 -25.50
N ALA A 461 48.74 19.02 -26.76
CA ALA A 461 49.87 19.33 -27.63
C ALA A 461 50.53 20.62 -27.15
N ALA A 462 51.49 20.51 -26.23
CA ALA A 462 52.45 21.56 -25.97
C ALA A 462 53.61 21.41 -26.98
N GLY A 463 53.55 22.20 -28.05
CA GLY A 463 54.71 22.47 -28.87
C GLY A 463 55.69 23.40 -28.16
N GLY A 464 56.99 23.08 -28.26
CA GLY A 464 58.07 24.05 -28.32
C GLY A 464 58.72 24.49 -27.00
N GLN A 465 59.88 23.92 -26.71
CA GLN A 465 61.16 24.65 -26.79
C GLN A 465 62.20 23.79 -27.50
#